data_AF-A0A5B1RE72-F1
#
_entry.id   AF-A0A5B1RE72-F1
#
_cell.length_a   1.000
_cell.length_b   1.000
_cell.length_c   1.000
_cell.angle_alpha   90.00
_cell.angle_beta   90.00
_cell.angle_gamma   90.00
#
_symmetry.space_group_name_H-M   'P 1'
#
loop_
_entity.id
_entity.type
_entity.pdbx_description
1 polymer ?
#
loop_
_entity_poly.entity_id
_entity_poly.type
_entity_poly.pdbx_seq_one_letter_code
_entity_poly.pdbx_strand_id
1 'polypeptide(L)'
;RQAAERSQAQARMHTLKKQKELTPDIDNFINSATRPHNCFRAPIAAFFEQDRARSSHLRCRPDLPVGCARCHIIPSPICCSLCSPRSFEGFAHVGPPTTTKSPQVSRSRKIETTYSMTGEEKSLIQDLHAFRKRRTAEKFGQAQLQDMGPSAFMPHGILKRIVDCARVQKLQSREQLWKETQWRASEDDQAAVVAMVSRVFPPPRLMTLSPLIRTPLVQRRAQPDGSGNGQSLGVTPTRETPTTTRRCSKCKQTGHN
;
A
#
# COMPACT_ATOMS: atom_id res chain seq x y z
N ARG A 1 -11.48 48.34 -12.70
CA ARG A 1 -11.52 47.45 -11.52
C ARG A 1 -11.02 46.03 -11.85
N GLN A 2 -11.60 45.32 -12.83
CA GLN A 2 -11.13 43.98 -13.24
C GLN A 2 -9.65 43.88 -13.70
N ALA A 3 -9.09 44.92 -14.32
CA ALA A 3 -7.66 44.93 -14.71
C ALA A 3 -6.71 45.02 -13.50
N ALA A 4 -7.10 45.75 -12.45
CA ALA A 4 -6.31 45.87 -11.22
C ALA A 4 -6.33 44.58 -10.39
N GLU A 5 -7.46 43.87 -10.40
CA GLU A 5 -7.60 42.55 -9.74
C GLU A 5 -6.77 41.47 -10.44
N ARG A 6 -6.67 41.51 -11.78
CA ARG A 6 -5.81 40.60 -12.56
C ARG A 6 -4.33 40.87 -12.32
N SER A 7 -3.91 42.13 -12.24
CA SER A 7 -2.53 42.50 -11.91
C SER A 7 -2.14 42.13 -10.49
N GLN A 8 -3.05 42.25 -9.51
CA GLN A 8 -2.83 41.78 -8.14
C GLN A 8 -2.80 40.25 -8.02
N ALA A 9 -3.63 39.53 -8.80
CA ALA A 9 -3.59 38.07 -8.87
C ALA A 9 -2.30 37.55 -9.51
N GLN A 10 -1.82 38.20 -10.58
CA GLN A 10 -0.55 37.86 -11.21
C GLN A 10 0.65 38.19 -10.32
N ALA A 11 0.62 39.31 -9.59
CA ALA A 11 1.63 39.63 -8.59
C ALA A 11 1.67 38.58 -7.45
N ARG A 12 0.50 38.16 -6.93
CA ARG A 12 0.39 37.08 -5.93
C ARG A 12 0.88 35.72 -6.46
N MET A 13 0.60 35.40 -7.73
CA MET A 13 1.11 34.16 -8.36
C MET A 13 2.62 34.21 -8.60
N HIS A 14 3.20 35.38 -8.88
CA HIS A 14 4.64 35.55 -8.99
C HIS A 14 5.34 35.46 -7.63
N THR A 15 4.67 35.85 -6.54
CA THR A 15 5.18 35.63 -5.16
C THR A 15 5.17 34.15 -4.75
N LEU A 16 4.34 33.31 -5.37
CA LEU A 16 4.30 31.85 -5.12
C LEU A 16 5.38 31.06 -5.89
N LYS A 17 6.15 31.73 -6.75
CA LYS A 17 7.42 31.23 -7.31
C LYS A 17 8.63 31.61 -6.45
N LYS A 18 8.43 32.03 -5.20
CA LYS A 18 9.51 32.07 -4.21
C LYS A 18 10.07 30.66 -4.14
N GLN A 19 11.36 30.51 -4.43
CA GLN A 19 12.09 29.26 -4.24
C GLN A 19 11.66 28.71 -2.87
N LYS A 20 11.40 27.40 -2.79
CA LYS A 20 11.21 26.74 -1.49
C LYS A 20 12.53 26.82 -0.75
N GLU A 21 12.82 27.97 -0.17
CA GLU A 21 13.94 28.19 0.72
C GLU A 21 13.75 27.18 1.84
N LEU A 22 14.74 26.27 1.96
CA LEU A 22 14.79 25.34 3.07
C LEU A 22 14.84 26.17 4.35
N THR A 23 14.02 25.81 5.34
CA THR A 23 14.16 26.42 6.65
C THR A 23 15.57 26.15 7.18
N PRO A 24 16.19 27.08 7.92
CA PRO A 24 17.53 26.90 8.45
C PRO A 24 17.72 25.58 9.21
N ASP A 25 16.67 25.10 9.87
CA ASP A 25 16.68 23.83 10.62
C ASP A 25 16.82 22.61 9.71
N ILE A 26 16.05 22.58 8.61
CA ILE A 26 16.11 21.48 7.64
C ILE A 26 17.44 21.55 6.88
N ASP A 27 17.90 22.76 6.55
CA ASP A 27 19.21 22.95 5.90
C ASP A 27 20.36 22.46 6.80
N ASN A 28 20.35 22.79 8.08
CA ASN A 28 21.33 22.30 9.05
C ASN A 28 21.26 20.78 9.24
N PHE A 29 20.06 20.18 9.16
CA PHE A 29 19.90 18.74 9.22
C PHE A 29 20.47 18.04 7.97
N ILE A 30 20.14 18.51 6.76
CA ILE A 30 20.64 17.93 5.50
C ILE A 30 22.16 18.07 5.41
N ASN A 31 22.67 19.24 5.78
CA ASN A 31 24.09 19.58 5.69
C ASN A 31 24.85 19.29 6.99
N SER A 32 24.31 18.46 7.91
CA SER A 32 24.92 18.23 9.22
C SER A 32 26.39 17.80 9.17
N ALA A 33 26.80 17.05 8.14
CA ALA A 33 28.18 16.61 7.95
C ALA A 33 29.17 17.76 7.63
N THR A 34 28.69 18.87 7.05
CA THR A 34 29.51 20.04 6.69
C THR A 34 29.37 21.17 7.70
N ARG A 35 28.46 21.06 8.67
CA ARG A 35 28.27 22.04 9.75
C ARG A 35 29.26 21.77 10.91
N PRO A 36 29.62 22.80 11.70
CA PRO A 36 30.60 22.67 12.78
C PRO A 36 30.28 21.57 13.82
N HIS A 37 29.00 21.32 14.08
CA HIS A 37 28.57 20.30 15.03
C HIS A 37 28.74 18.86 14.52
N ASN A 38 28.89 18.66 13.20
CA ASN A 38 29.07 17.36 12.55
C ASN A 38 28.18 16.23 13.13
N CYS A 39 26.89 16.54 13.31
CA CYS A 39 25.98 15.70 14.07
C CYS A 39 24.54 15.84 13.56
N PHE A 40 23.91 14.73 13.16
CA PHE A 40 22.51 14.72 12.73
C PHE A 40 21.51 14.99 13.87
N ARG A 41 21.89 14.71 15.12
CA ARG A 41 21.00 14.95 16.27
C ARG A 41 21.00 16.40 16.74
N ALA A 42 22.08 17.14 16.54
CA ALA A 42 22.18 18.51 17.06
C ALA A 42 21.12 19.45 16.47
N PRO A 43 20.86 19.48 15.14
CA PRO A 43 19.79 20.29 14.58
C PRO A 43 18.40 19.89 15.08
N ILE A 44 18.15 18.58 15.24
CA ILE A 44 16.86 18.07 15.76
C ILE A 44 16.68 18.49 17.23
N ALA A 45 17.72 18.33 18.05
CA ALA A 45 17.68 18.69 19.46
C ALA A 45 17.44 20.20 19.65
N ALA A 46 18.10 21.04 18.85
CA ALA A 46 17.90 22.48 18.86
C ALA A 46 16.48 22.88 18.39
N PHE A 47 15.97 22.26 17.31
CA PHE A 47 14.63 22.56 16.78
C PHE A 47 13.50 22.25 17.77
N PHE A 48 13.62 21.14 18.50
CA PHE A 48 12.63 20.74 19.52
C PHE A 48 12.98 21.22 20.94
N GLU A 49 14.02 22.05 21.09
CA GLU A 49 14.52 22.53 22.38
C GLU A 49 14.80 21.41 23.40
N GLN A 50 15.21 20.23 22.92
CA GLN A 50 15.54 19.08 23.76
C GLN A 50 16.81 19.32 24.59
N ASP A 51 17.71 20.16 24.09
CA ASP A 51 18.90 20.63 24.81
C ASP A 51 18.55 21.48 26.05
N ARG A 52 17.37 22.12 26.05
CA ARG A 52 16.82 22.87 27.19
C ARG A 52 16.02 22.01 28.15
N ALA A 53 15.69 20.77 27.78
CA ALA A 53 14.92 19.86 28.61
C ALA A 53 15.74 19.42 29.84
N ARG A 54 15.61 20.16 30.94
CA ARG A 54 16.18 19.77 32.23
C ARG A 54 15.35 18.63 32.82
N SER A 55 15.98 17.48 33.02
CA SER A 55 15.31 16.37 33.70
C SER A 55 14.97 16.77 35.15
N SER A 56 13.69 16.67 35.51
CA SER A 56 13.18 16.97 36.86
C SER A 56 13.22 15.75 37.78
N HIS A 57 14.00 14.72 37.45
CA HIS A 57 14.03 13.44 38.16
C HIS A 57 14.33 13.56 39.66
N LEU A 58 15.25 14.46 40.05
CA LEU A 58 15.57 14.72 41.47
C LEU A 58 14.44 15.48 42.20
N ARG A 59 13.64 16.28 41.50
CA ARG A 59 12.45 16.93 42.09
C ARG A 59 11.31 15.94 42.28
N CYS A 60 11.16 14.99 41.35
CA CYS A 60 10.11 13.99 41.41
C CYS A 60 10.35 12.93 42.50
N ARG A 61 11.62 12.54 42.71
CA ARG A 61 12.04 11.60 43.76
C ARG A 61 13.34 12.07 44.42
N PRO A 62 13.25 12.97 45.41
CA PRO A 62 14.44 13.46 46.12
C PRO A 62 15.04 12.41 47.08
N ASP A 63 14.28 11.36 47.39
CA ASP A 63 14.65 10.22 48.22
C ASP A 63 15.71 9.30 47.58
N LEU A 64 15.86 9.35 46.25
CA LEU A 64 16.82 8.53 45.51
C LEU A 64 17.95 9.39 44.94
N PRO A 65 19.22 8.93 45.02
CA PRO A 65 20.37 9.70 44.51
C PRO A 65 20.32 9.90 42.99
N VAL A 66 19.66 8.99 42.26
CA VAL A 66 19.47 9.04 40.80
C VAL A 66 18.08 9.58 40.43
N GLY A 67 17.28 9.99 41.41
CA GLY A 67 15.92 10.48 41.23
C GLY A 67 14.96 9.46 40.59
N CYS A 68 13.88 9.98 40.00
CA CYS A 68 12.83 9.16 39.41
C CYS A 68 13.28 8.57 38.06
N ALA A 69 13.38 7.24 37.97
CA ALA A 69 13.77 6.53 36.75
C ALA A 69 12.89 6.84 35.53
N ARG A 70 11.60 7.19 35.74
CA ARG A 70 10.69 7.58 34.64
C ARG A 70 10.93 9.00 34.12
N CYS A 71 11.40 9.89 34.99
CA CYS A 71 11.65 11.29 34.65
C CYS A 71 13.11 11.54 34.25
N HIS A 72 13.99 10.58 34.54
CA HIS A 72 15.40 10.63 34.21
C HIS A 72 15.56 10.49 32.69
N ILE A 73 16.07 11.54 32.04
CA ILE A 73 16.34 11.53 30.61
C ILE A 73 17.70 10.83 30.44
N ILE A 74 17.67 9.56 30.06
CA ILE A 74 18.88 8.78 29.82
C ILE A 74 19.44 9.16 28.43
N PRO A 75 20.66 9.72 28.33
CA PRO A 75 21.27 9.98 27.04
C PRO A 75 21.56 8.64 26.34
N SER A 76 21.25 8.57 25.06
CA SER A 76 21.56 7.39 24.25
C SER A 76 23.08 7.21 24.15
N PRO A 77 23.61 6.00 24.38
CA PRO A 77 25.05 5.73 24.33
C PRO A 77 25.66 5.91 22.93
N ILE A 78 24.82 5.86 21.90
CA ILE A 78 25.19 6.10 20.50
C ILE A 78 24.43 7.34 20.01
N CYS A 79 25.12 8.26 19.34
CA CYS A 79 24.53 9.51 18.84
C CYS A 79 23.99 9.38 17.41
N CYS A 80 24.85 9.46 16.40
CA CYS A 80 24.48 9.27 15.00
C CYS A 80 25.70 8.75 14.22
N SER A 81 25.53 8.44 12.94
CA SER A 81 26.60 7.92 12.09
C SER A 81 27.80 8.87 11.93
N LEU A 82 27.60 10.18 12.07
CA LEU A 82 28.68 11.17 12.02
C LEU A 82 29.48 11.21 13.33
N CYS A 83 28.81 11.13 14.48
CA CYS A 83 29.47 11.21 15.78
C CYS A 83 30.11 9.88 16.22
N SER A 84 29.55 8.75 15.78
CA SER A 84 29.94 7.42 16.23
C SER A 84 30.05 6.44 15.05
N PRO A 85 30.90 6.72 14.04
CA PRO A 85 30.92 5.95 12.78
C PRO A 85 31.14 4.45 13.00
N ARG A 86 32.00 4.09 13.97
CA ARG A 86 32.29 2.69 14.34
C ARG A 86 31.06 1.90 14.77
N SER A 87 30.10 2.56 15.42
CA SER A 87 28.85 1.92 15.86
C SER A 87 27.91 1.57 14.70
N PHE A 88 28.17 2.08 13.49
CA PHE A 88 27.33 1.90 12.31
C PHE A 88 28.01 1.11 11.18
N GLU A 89 29.24 0.62 11.38
CA GLU A 89 29.99 -0.14 10.35
C GLU A 89 29.21 -1.36 9.84
N GLY A 90 28.50 -2.07 10.71
CA GLY A 90 27.66 -3.21 10.32
C GLY A 90 26.45 -2.86 9.43
N PHE A 91 26.05 -1.59 9.39
CA PHE A 91 24.94 -1.11 8.55
C PHE A 91 25.41 -0.50 7.22
N ALA A 92 26.72 -0.25 7.06
CA ALA A 92 27.29 0.29 5.83
C ALA A 92 27.16 -0.67 4.63
N HIS A 93 26.93 -1.96 4.91
CA HIS A 93 26.77 -3.01 3.89
C HIS A 93 25.34 -3.19 3.38
N VAL A 94 24.36 -2.42 3.86
CA VAL A 94 23.04 -2.36 3.21
C VAL A 94 23.19 -1.53 1.94
N GLY A 95 23.77 -2.14 0.90
CA GLY A 95 23.73 -1.60 -0.44
C GLY A 95 22.29 -1.27 -0.84
N PRO A 96 22.07 -0.39 -1.84
CA PRO A 96 20.73 -0.17 -2.37
C PRO A 96 20.11 -1.53 -2.66
N PRO A 97 18.85 -1.78 -2.24
CA PRO A 97 18.23 -3.09 -2.38
C PRO A 97 18.44 -3.55 -3.82
N THR A 98 19.16 -4.65 -4.00
CA THR A 98 19.29 -5.27 -5.31
C THR A 98 17.89 -5.42 -5.84
N THR A 99 17.63 -4.84 -7.00
CA THR A 99 16.32 -4.83 -7.64
C THR A 99 15.99 -6.22 -8.18
N THR A 100 16.01 -7.24 -7.32
CA THR A 100 15.21 -8.45 -7.54
C THR A 100 13.78 -7.95 -7.65
N LYS A 101 13.33 -7.80 -8.90
CA LYS A 101 11.95 -7.49 -9.24
C LYS A 101 11.12 -8.55 -8.54
N SER A 102 10.56 -8.21 -7.39
CA SER A 102 9.55 -9.03 -6.76
C SER A 102 8.48 -9.29 -7.83
N PRO A 103 8.01 -10.54 -7.98
CA PRO A 103 7.00 -10.85 -8.97
C PRO A 103 5.87 -9.82 -8.81
N GLN A 104 5.62 -9.03 -9.87
CA GLN A 104 4.59 -8.02 -9.83
C GLN A 104 3.27 -8.73 -9.60
N VAL A 105 2.82 -8.75 -8.34
CA VAL A 105 1.48 -9.18 -8.00
C VAL A 105 0.56 -8.25 -8.78
N SER A 106 -0.25 -8.83 -9.66
CA SER A 106 -1.16 -8.06 -10.50
C SER A 106 -2.00 -7.14 -9.60
N ARG A 107 -1.95 -5.83 -9.86
CA ARG A 107 -2.57 -4.81 -9.01
C ARG A 107 -4.04 -5.17 -8.73
N SER A 108 -4.43 -5.06 -7.46
CA SER A 108 -5.82 -5.19 -7.00
C SER A 108 -6.73 -4.30 -7.86
N ARG A 109 -7.86 -4.83 -8.33
CA ARG A 109 -8.70 -4.07 -9.28
C ARG A 109 -9.32 -2.83 -8.61
N LYS A 110 -9.48 -1.74 -9.37
CA LYS A 110 -10.26 -0.57 -8.92
C LYS A 110 -11.72 -1.01 -8.75
N ILE A 111 -12.26 -0.79 -7.56
CA ILE A 111 -13.66 -1.06 -7.22
C ILE A 111 -14.26 0.28 -6.80
N GLU A 112 -15.49 0.55 -7.21
CA GLU A 112 -16.22 1.73 -6.80
C GLU A 112 -16.60 1.62 -5.32
N THR A 113 -16.14 2.59 -4.52
CA THR A 113 -16.29 2.57 -3.06
C THR A 113 -17.46 3.41 -2.56
N THR A 114 -18.14 4.14 -3.45
CA THR A 114 -19.27 5.01 -3.11
C THR A 114 -20.56 4.30 -3.47
N TYR A 115 -21.30 3.83 -2.47
CA TYR A 115 -22.58 3.15 -2.68
C TYR A 115 -23.46 3.20 -1.43
N SER A 116 -24.75 2.95 -1.62
CA SER A 116 -25.69 2.72 -0.53
C SER A 116 -25.65 1.24 -0.12
N MET A 117 -25.47 0.97 1.18
CA MET A 117 -25.36 -0.39 1.69
C MET A 117 -26.72 -1.08 1.79
N THR A 118 -26.81 -2.29 1.23
CA THR A 118 -27.99 -3.16 1.36
C THR A 118 -28.08 -3.79 2.76
N GLY A 119 -29.24 -4.32 3.13
CA GLY A 119 -29.42 -5.01 4.43
C GLY A 119 -28.52 -6.24 4.58
N GLU A 120 -28.32 -6.97 3.48
CA GLU A 120 -27.45 -8.15 3.40
C GLU A 120 -25.97 -7.78 3.61
N GLU A 121 -25.51 -6.68 3.02
CA GLU A 121 -24.15 -6.16 3.23
C GLU A 121 -23.92 -5.74 4.67
N LYS A 122 -24.91 -5.12 5.32
CA LYS A 122 -24.85 -4.78 6.75
C LYS A 122 -24.73 -6.02 7.62
N SER A 123 -25.46 -7.08 7.29
CA SER A 123 -25.37 -8.38 7.98
C SER A 123 -23.97 -8.99 7.85
N LEU A 124 -23.41 -9.00 6.63
CA LEU A 124 -22.03 -9.46 6.39
C LEU A 124 -21.01 -8.66 7.20
N ILE A 125 -21.17 -7.34 7.28
CA ILE A 125 -20.28 -6.48 8.07
C ILE A 125 -20.36 -6.85 9.55
N GLN A 126 -21.56 -7.05 10.09
CA GLN A 126 -21.76 -7.46 11.48
C GLN A 126 -21.12 -8.83 11.76
N ASP A 127 -21.33 -9.81 10.88
CA ASP A 127 -20.71 -11.13 10.96
C ASP A 127 -19.17 -11.03 10.94
N LEU A 128 -18.60 -10.21 10.05
CA LEU A 128 -17.15 -9.99 9.98
C LEU A 128 -16.62 -9.29 11.24
N HIS A 129 -17.36 -8.35 11.82
CA HIS A 129 -17.00 -7.71 13.08
C HIS A 129 -17.03 -8.71 14.25
N ALA A 130 -18.05 -9.55 14.33
CA ALA A 130 -18.15 -10.60 15.34
C ALA A 130 -17.02 -11.63 15.20
N PHE A 131 -16.75 -12.07 13.97
CA PHE A 131 -15.66 -12.97 13.64
C PHE A 131 -14.30 -12.39 14.06
N ARG A 132 -14.05 -11.13 13.70
CA ARG A 132 -12.81 -10.42 14.07
C ARG A 132 -12.65 -10.30 15.58
N LYS A 133 -13.71 -9.93 16.32
CA LYS A 133 -13.68 -9.83 17.78
C LYS A 133 -13.35 -11.17 18.44
N ARG A 134 -14.02 -12.25 18.02
CA ARG A 134 -13.78 -13.61 18.51
C ARG A 134 -12.35 -14.07 18.22
N ARG A 135 -11.87 -13.91 16.98
CA ARG A 135 -10.51 -14.32 16.61
C ARG A 135 -9.42 -13.53 17.32
N THR A 136 -9.64 -12.25 17.62
CA THR A 136 -8.71 -11.47 18.45
C THR A 136 -8.63 -12.05 19.87
N ALA A 137 -9.76 -12.35 20.50
CA ALA A 137 -9.79 -12.95 21.83
C ALA A 137 -9.11 -14.33 21.86
N GLU A 138 -9.35 -15.16 20.85
CA GLU A 138 -8.74 -16.50 20.75
C GLU A 138 -7.22 -16.44 20.53
N LYS A 139 -6.72 -15.58 19.63
CA LYS A 139 -5.28 -15.57 19.27
C LYS A 139 -4.41 -14.71 20.18
N PHE A 140 -4.95 -13.60 20.68
CA PHE A 140 -4.18 -12.61 21.44
C PHE A 140 -4.63 -12.50 22.90
N GLY A 141 -5.72 -13.16 23.28
CA GLY A 141 -6.29 -13.11 24.62
C GLY A 141 -7.24 -11.92 24.83
N GLN A 142 -8.01 -11.99 25.91
CA GLN A 142 -9.03 -10.99 26.23
C GLN A 142 -8.44 -9.62 26.58
N ALA A 143 -7.27 -9.58 27.23
CA ALA A 143 -6.59 -8.33 27.55
C ALA A 143 -6.21 -7.54 26.28
N GLN A 144 -5.64 -8.21 25.28
CA GLN A 144 -5.30 -7.58 24.00
C GLN A 144 -6.53 -7.09 23.23
N LEU A 145 -7.67 -7.77 23.36
CA LEU A 145 -8.93 -7.29 22.79
C LEU A 145 -9.42 -6.01 23.47
N GLN A 146 -9.18 -5.83 24.77
CA GLN A 146 -9.53 -4.58 25.48
C GLN A 146 -8.59 -3.45 25.12
N ASP A 147 -7.28 -3.71 25.05
CA ASP A 147 -6.25 -2.68 24.87
C ASP A 147 -6.09 -2.22 23.41
N MET A 148 -5.97 -3.18 22.48
CA MET A 148 -5.73 -2.88 21.04
C MET A 148 -6.99 -3.00 20.18
N GLY A 149 -8.05 -3.57 20.74
CA GLY A 149 -9.29 -3.80 20.03
C GLY A 149 -9.20 -4.92 18.98
N PRO A 150 -10.31 -5.17 18.26
CA PRO A 150 -10.38 -6.22 17.25
C PRO A 150 -9.42 -5.97 16.06
N SER A 151 -8.86 -4.76 15.91
CA SER A 151 -7.96 -4.37 14.80
C SER A 151 -6.65 -5.12 14.75
N ALA A 152 -6.21 -5.65 15.88
CA ALA A 152 -5.02 -6.47 15.96
C ALA A 152 -5.09 -7.70 15.02
N PHE A 153 -6.28 -8.27 14.82
CA PHE A 153 -6.44 -9.46 13.97
C PHE A 153 -6.73 -9.13 12.49
N MET A 154 -7.68 -8.22 12.24
CA MET A 154 -8.06 -7.83 10.89
C MET A 154 -8.24 -6.31 10.84
N PRO A 155 -7.34 -5.55 10.22
CA PRO A 155 -7.45 -4.09 10.12
C PRO A 155 -8.74 -3.65 9.43
N HIS A 156 -9.25 -2.46 9.77
CA HIS A 156 -10.48 -1.93 9.18
C HIS A 156 -10.42 -1.82 7.64
N GLY A 157 -9.26 -1.45 7.09
CA GLY A 157 -9.07 -1.39 5.63
C GLY A 157 -9.25 -2.74 4.94
N ILE A 158 -8.84 -3.84 5.59
CA ILE A 158 -9.03 -5.21 5.08
C ILE A 158 -10.51 -5.58 5.10
N LEU A 159 -11.21 -5.33 6.22
CA LEU A 159 -12.65 -5.60 6.34
C LEU A 159 -13.43 -4.84 5.26
N LYS A 160 -13.16 -3.53 5.11
CA LYS A 160 -13.80 -2.72 4.06
C LYS A 160 -13.52 -3.28 2.67
N ARG A 161 -12.27 -3.67 2.39
CA ARG A 161 -11.88 -4.27 1.11
C ARG A 161 -12.61 -5.59 0.84
N ILE A 162 -12.80 -6.42 1.86
CA ILE A 162 -13.56 -7.67 1.76
C ILE A 162 -14.99 -7.38 1.34
N VAL A 163 -15.67 -6.44 2.00
CA VAL A 163 -17.05 -6.06 1.66
C VAL A 163 -17.14 -5.49 0.24
N ASP A 164 -16.23 -4.59 -0.12
CA ASP A 164 -16.19 -4.01 -1.46
C ASP A 164 -15.98 -5.09 -2.54
N CYS A 165 -15.17 -6.12 -2.26
CA CYS A 165 -14.93 -7.23 -3.20
C CYS A 165 -16.05 -8.30 -3.19
N ALA A 166 -16.71 -8.50 -2.05
CA ALA A 166 -17.86 -9.41 -1.92
C ALA A 166 -19.04 -8.95 -2.77
N ARG A 167 -19.32 -7.64 -2.77
CA ARG A 167 -20.40 -7.03 -3.56
C ARG A 167 -20.26 -7.27 -5.07
N VAL A 168 -19.03 -7.19 -5.58
CA VAL A 168 -18.72 -7.48 -6.99
C VAL A 168 -18.48 -8.98 -7.25
N GLN A 169 -18.80 -9.84 -6.27
CA GLN A 169 -18.67 -11.30 -6.31
C GLN A 169 -17.27 -11.80 -6.71
N LYS A 170 -16.22 -11.04 -6.35
CA LYS A 170 -14.82 -11.36 -6.68
C LYS A 170 -14.12 -12.22 -5.63
N LEU A 171 -14.75 -12.48 -4.50
CA LEU A 171 -14.19 -13.28 -3.41
C LEU A 171 -14.87 -14.64 -3.36
N GLN A 172 -14.53 -15.49 -4.31
CA GLN A 172 -15.00 -16.89 -4.36
C GLN A 172 -13.93 -17.87 -3.88
N SER A 173 -12.66 -17.45 -3.85
CA SER A 173 -11.56 -18.28 -3.39
C SER A 173 -10.61 -17.56 -2.44
N ARG A 174 -9.86 -18.34 -1.67
CA ARG A 174 -8.81 -17.86 -0.75
C ARG A 174 -7.69 -17.14 -1.51
N GLU A 175 -7.33 -17.61 -2.70
CA GLU A 175 -6.33 -16.96 -3.55
C GLU A 175 -6.80 -15.57 -4.00
N GLN A 176 -8.10 -15.40 -4.28
CA GLN A 176 -8.69 -14.11 -4.62
C GLN A 176 -8.71 -13.17 -3.40
N LEU A 177 -9.02 -13.70 -2.21
CA LEU A 177 -8.93 -12.94 -0.96
C LEU A 177 -7.51 -12.44 -0.70
N TRP A 178 -6.52 -13.33 -0.80
CA TRP A 178 -5.11 -12.99 -0.67
C TRP A 178 -4.69 -11.93 -1.70
N LYS A 179 -5.05 -12.13 -2.96
CA LYS A 179 -4.72 -11.22 -4.06
C LYS A 179 -5.26 -9.81 -3.84
N GLU A 180 -6.50 -9.68 -3.37
CA GLU A 180 -7.18 -8.38 -3.24
C GLU A 180 -6.91 -7.66 -1.92
N THR A 181 -6.56 -8.40 -0.85
CA THR A 181 -6.39 -7.83 0.50
C THR A 181 -4.96 -7.91 1.04
N GLN A 182 -4.14 -8.86 0.55
CA GLN A 182 -2.83 -9.21 1.11
C GLN A 182 -2.90 -9.52 2.61
N TRP A 183 -4.05 -9.97 3.10
CA TRP A 183 -4.27 -10.24 4.51
C TRP A 183 -3.59 -11.55 4.91
N ARG A 184 -2.52 -11.43 5.71
CA ARG A 184 -1.68 -12.54 6.20
C ARG A 184 -2.33 -13.29 7.37
N ALA A 185 -3.53 -13.81 7.16
CA ALA A 185 -4.21 -14.69 8.12
C ALA A 185 -3.91 -16.17 7.85
N SER A 186 -4.24 -17.04 8.81
CA SER A 186 -4.13 -18.49 8.61
C SER A 186 -5.08 -18.97 7.50
N GLU A 187 -4.77 -20.10 6.88
CA GLU A 187 -5.59 -20.65 5.80
C GLU A 187 -7.03 -20.92 6.25
N ASP A 188 -7.22 -21.33 7.51
CA ASP A 188 -8.52 -21.57 8.12
C ASP A 188 -9.32 -20.28 8.31
N ASP A 189 -8.65 -19.21 8.73
CA ASP A 189 -9.29 -17.90 8.88
C ASP A 189 -9.71 -17.32 7.53
N GLN A 190 -8.88 -17.50 6.51
CA GLN A 190 -9.21 -17.09 5.14
C GLN A 190 -10.41 -17.89 4.60
N ALA A 191 -10.45 -19.21 4.82
CA ALA A 191 -11.58 -20.05 4.41
C ALA A 191 -12.88 -19.66 5.12
N ALA A 192 -12.82 -19.41 6.43
CA ALA A 192 -13.99 -18.97 7.20
C ALA A 192 -14.57 -17.65 6.65
N VAL A 193 -13.70 -16.71 6.26
CA VAL A 193 -14.14 -15.45 5.64
C VAL A 193 -14.77 -15.68 4.27
N VAL A 194 -14.18 -16.51 3.41
CA VAL A 194 -14.76 -16.84 2.10
C VAL A 194 -16.12 -17.54 2.24
N ALA A 195 -16.28 -18.42 3.23
CA ALA A 195 -17.56 -19.07 3.53
C ALA A 195 -18.63 -18.07 3.98
N MET A 196 -18.29 -17.11 4.85
CA MET A 196 -19.21 -16.03 5.25
C MET A 196 -19.64 -15.17 4.06
N VAL A 197 -18.71 -14.82 3.16
CA VAL A 197 -19.01 -14.06 1.94
C VAL A 197 -19.92 -14.85 1.01
N SER A 198 -19.64 -16.13 0.80
CA SER A 198 -20.41 -17.00 -0.11
C SER A 198 -21.83 -17.27 0.37
N ARG A 199 -22.10 -17.15 1.68
CA ARG A 199 -23.47 -17.23 2.24
C ARG A 199 -24.34 -16.05 1.83
N VAL A 200 -23.75 -14.86 1.75
CA VAL A 200 -24.47 -13.62 1.41
C VAL A 200 -24.48 -13.39 -0.09
N PHE A 201 -23.38 -13.72 -0.76
CA PHE A 201 -23.22 -13.59 -2.20
C PHE A 201 -22.88 -14.96 -2.81
N PRO A 202 -23.89 -15.81 -3.07
CA PRO A 202 -23.63 -17.12 -3.66
C PRO A 202 -22.98 -16.96 -5.05
N PRO A 203 -22.08 -17.89 -5.45
CA PRO A 203 -21.50 -17.85 -6.78
C PRO A 203 -22.60 -17.88 -7.84
N PRO A 204 -22.45 -17.19 -8.98
CA PRO A 204 -23.37 -17.33 -10.10
C PRO A 204 -23.47 -18.81 -10.45
N ARG A 205 -24.64 -19.42 -10.22
CA ARG A 205 -24.89 -20.77 -10.70
C ARG A 205 -24.80 -20.68 -12.22
N LEU A 206 -23.77 -21.30 -12.80
CA LEU A 206 -23.76 -21.55 -14.22
C LEU A 206 -25.02 -22.38 -14.50
N MET A 207 -26.02 -21.74 -15.10
CA MET A 207 -27.18 -22.43 -15.64
C MET A 207 -26.63 -23.45 -16.62
N THR A 208 -26.57 -24.71 -16.19
CA THR A 208 -26.38 -25.87 -17.06
C THR A 208 -27.47 -25.78 -18.12
N LEU A 209 -27.08 -25.31 -19.31
CA LEU A 209 -27.91 -25.43 -20.50
C LEU A 209 -28.23 -26.92 -20.64
N SER A 210 -29.53 -27.26 -20.57
CA SER A 210 -30.04 -28.60 -20.87
C SER A 210 -29.40 -29.14 -22.15
N PRO A 211 -29.02 -30.44 -22.23
CA PRO A 211 -28.50 -30.99 -23.47
C PRO A 211 -29.62 -31.01 -24.51
N LEU A 212 -29.55 -30.06 -25.43
CA LEU A 212 -30.39 -30.01 -26.63
C LEU A 212 -30.12 -31.27 -27.47
N ILE A 213 -31.15 -32.10 -27.54
CA ILE A 213 -31.60 -32.94 -28.66
C ILE A 213 -30.58 -33.04 -29.81
N ARG A 214 -29.96 -34.22 -29.94
CA ARG A 214 -29.15 -34.61 -31.09
C ARG A 214 -30.03 -34.69 -32.34
N THR A 215 -29.80 -33.81 -33.31
CA THR A 215 -30.20 -34.04 -34.70
C THR A 215 -29.09 -34.80 -35.45
N PRO A 216 -29.44 -35.75 -36.35
CA PRO A 216 -28.49 -36.70 -36.89
C PRO A 216 -27.61 -36.12 -37.99
N LEU A 217 -26.39 -36.68 -38.03
CA LEU A 217 -25.33 -36.54 -38.99
C LEU A 217 -25.83 -36.74 -40.43
N VAL A 218 -25.85 -35.68 -41.25
CA VAL A 218 -25.93 -35.81 -42.71
C VAL A 218 -24.52 -35.88 -43.25
N GLN A 219 -24.15 -37.11 -43.58
CA GLN A 219 -22.94 -37.52 -44.28
C GLN A 219 -22.99 -36.99 -45.72
N ARG A 220 -22.02 -36.17 -46.13
CA ARG A 220 -21.77 -35.89 -47.56
C ARG A 220 -20.36 -36.36 -47.94
N ARG A 221 -20.35 -37.17 -48.99
CA ARG A 221 -19.28 -38.03 -49.51
C ARG A 221 -17.98 -37.31 -49.87
N ALA A 222 -16.90 -38.07 -49.74
CA ALA A 222 -15.63 -38.02 -50.47
C ALA A 222 -15.85 -37.89 -52.00
N GLN A 223 -14.98 -37.37 -52.86
CA GLN A 223 -13.52 -37.29 -53.02
C GLN A 223 -13.28 -36.46 -54.34
N PRO A 224 -12.14 -36.50 -55.07
CA PRO A 224 -10.73 -36.18 -54.78
C PRO A 224 -10.16 -35.11 -55.77
N ASP A 225 -8.83 -34.96 -55.72
CA ASP A 225 -7.88 -34.55 -56.78
C ASP A 225 -7.38 -33.10 -56.82
N GLY A 226 -6.04 -32.99 -56.79
CA GLY A 226 -5.30 -31.80 -57.18
C GLY A 226 -3.95 -31.60 -56.51
N SER A 227 -2.93 -32.32 -56.99
CA SER A 227 -1.50 -32.14 -56.70
C SER A 227 -1.00 -30.69 -56.69
N GLY A 228 -0.01 -30.40 -55.84
CA GLY A 228 0.78 -29.17 -55.95
C GLY A 228 1.79 -28.96 -54.83
N ASN A 229 2.94 -29.61 -54.94
CA ASN A 229 4.10 -29.45 -54.08
C ASN A 229 4.78 -28.08 -54.33
N GLY A 230 5.16 -27.34 -53.30
CA GLY A 230 5.86 -26.06 -53.46
C GLY A 230 6.45 -25.53 -52.15
N GLN A 231 7.77 -25.67 -52.00
CA GLN A 231 8.58 -25.10 -50.93
C GLN A 231 8.71 -23.58 -51.12
N SER A 232 8.61 -22.77 -50.05
CA SER A 232 9.50 -21.61 -49.87
C SER A 232 9.39 -20.98 -48.47
N LEU A 233 10.53 -20.46 -48.05
CA LEU A 233 10.85 -19.72 -46.83
C LEU A 233 10.06 -18.40 -46.76
N GLY A 234 9.61 -18.02 -45.56
CA GLY A 234 8.87 -16.76 -45.35
C GLY A 234 8.90 -16.28 -43.91
N VAL A 235 9.56 -15.16 -43.71
CA VAL A 235 9.82 -14.42 -42.47
C VAL A 235 8.59 -13.58 -42.03
N THR A 236 8.44 -13.40 -40.71
CA THR A 236 7.67 -12.38 -39.92
C THR A 236 6.12 -12.36 -39.97
N PRO A 237 5.39 -11.65 -39.06
CA PRO A 237 5.80 -10.76 -37.95
C PRO A 237 5.12 -10.96 -36.58
N THR A 238 5.88 -10.56 -35.55
CA THR A 238 5.46 -10.25 -34.19
C THR A 238 4.41 -9.13 -34.17
N ARG A 239 3.30 -9.36 -33.46
CA ARG A 239 2.20 -8.41 -33.28
C ARG A 239 2.54 -7.41 -32.16
N GLU A 240 3.09 -6.27 -32.53
CA GLU A 240 3.34 -5.14 -31.63
C GLU A 240 2.02 -4.43 -31.25
N THR A 241 1.77 -4.31 -29.96
CA THR A 241 0.68 -3.49 -29.41
C THR A 241 1.11 -2.02 -29.34
N PRO A 242 0.26 -1.05 -29.72
CA PRO A 242 0.64 0.35 -29.80
C PRO A 242 0.83 0.96 -28.41
N THR A 243 2.09 1.26 -28.07
CA THR A 243 2.44 2.14 -26.94
C THR A 243 2.07 3.58 -27.29
N THR A 244 1.17 4.17 -26.52
CA THR A 244 0.85 5.60 -26.62
C THR A 244 2.06 6.44 -26.21
N THR A 245 2.77 6.99 -27.19
CA THR A 245 3.88 7.93 -26.99
C THR A 245 3.37 9.21 -26.31
N ARG A 246 3.95 9.53 -25.14
CA ARG A 246 3.66 10.79 -24.42
C ARG A 246 4.16 11.99 -25.22
N ARG A 247 3.37 13.07 -25.23
CA ARG A 247 3.67 14.35 -25.90
C ARG A 247 3.96 15.43 -24.87
N CYS A 248 4.97 16.27 -25.11
CA CYS A 248 5.27 17.45 -24.30
C CYS A 248 4.05 18.39 -24.27
N SER A 249 3.67 18.89 -23.10
CA SER A 249 2.48 19.74 -22.93
C SER A 249 2.62 21.11 -23.61
N LYS A 250 3.85 21.56 -23.88
CA LYS A 250 4.14 22.89 -24.44
C LYS A 250 4.25 22.89 -25.97
N CYS A 251 4.99 21.94 -26.55
CA CYS A 251 5.23 21.88 -28.00
C CYS A 251 4.48 20.74 -28.71
N LYS A 252 3.83 19.84 -27.95
CA LYS A 252 3.08 18.67 -28.46
C LYS A 252 3.92 17.64 -29.25
N GLN A 253 5.24 17.78 -29.31
CA GLN A 253 6.14 16.79 -29.91
C GLN A 253 6.36 15.59 -28.97
N THR A 254 6.71 14.44 -29.55
CA THR A 254 7.06 13.21 -28.81
C THR A 254 8.58 13.12 -28.65
N GLY A 255 9.05 12.44 -27.59
CA GLY A 255 10.47 12.20 -27.35
C GLY A 255 11.13 13.06 -26.27
N HIS A 256 10.41 14.03 -25.68
CA HIS A 256 10.85 14.78 -24.50
C HIS A 256 9.65 15.23 -23.65
N ASN A 257 9.91 15.60 -22.39
CA ASN A 257 8.94 16.22 -21.49
C ASN A 257 9.13 17.74 -21.45
#